data_AF-A0A1B8UV87-F1
#
_entry.id   AF-A0A1B8UV87-F1
#
_cell.length_a   1.000
_cell.length_b   1.000
_cell.length_c   1.000
_cell.angle_alpha   90.00
_cell.angle_beta   90.00
_cell.angle_gamma   90.00
#
_symmetry.space_group_name_H-M   'P 1'
#
loop_
_entity.id
_entity.type
_entity.pdbx_description
1 polymer ?
#
loop_
_entity_poly.entity_id
_entity_poly.type
_entity_poly.pdbx_seq_one_letter_code
_entity_poly.pdbx_strand_id
1 'polypeptide(L)' 'MMDKLRPLIGSNLQVATSLETTTGTLISVDETKLTLRTSSISGYENGQYAVFPLKSISYIRII' A
#
# COMPACT_ATOMS: atom_id res chain seq x y z
N MET A 1 1.66 14.96 -1.98
CA MET A 1 1.49 13.65 -1.30
C MET A 1 2.44 12.61 -1.86
N MET A 2 2.50 12.49 -3.20
CA MET A 2 3.42 11.60 -3.90
C MET A 2 4.89 11.78 -3.55
N ASP A 3 5.39 13.03 -3.41
CA ASP A 3 6.78 13.31 -3.01
C ASP A 3 7.16 12.78 -1.62
N LYS A 4 6.15 12.60 -0.74
CA LYS A 4 6.34 12.01 0.59
C LYS A 4 6.29 10.48 0.56
N LEU A 5 5.60 9.90 -0.43
CA LEU A 5 5.40 8.45 -0.55
C LEU A 5 6.46 7.78 -1.42
N ARG A 6 6.98 8.47 -2.44
CA ARG A 6 8.04 7.95 -3.33
C ARG A 6 9.29 7.48 -2.56
N PRO A 7 9.79 8.21 -1.54
CA PRO A 7 10.93 7.73 -0.74
C PRO A 7 10.62 6.49 0.10
N LEU A 8 9.34 6.17 0.31
CA LEU A 8 8.89 5.04 1.11
C LEU A 8 8.68 3.77 0.27
N ILE A 9 8.92 3.82 -1.05
CA ILE A 9 8.89 2.62 -1.90
C ILE A 9 9.90 1.60 -1.35
N GLY A 10 9.43 0.37 -1.16
CA GLY A 10 10.15 -0.73 -0.50
C GLY A 10 9.86 -0.87 0.99
N SER A 11 9.23 0.13 1.62
CA SER A 11 8.87 0.08 3.04
C SER A 11 7.53 -0.63 3.26
N ASN A 12 7.35 -1.25 4.43
CA ASN A 12 6.04 -1.76 4.84
C ASN A 12 5.16 -0.61 5.33
N LEU A 13 3.97 -0.52 4.75
CA LEU A 13 2.97 0.47 5.06
C LEU A 13 1.66 -0.22 5.45
N GLN A 14 0.97 0.41 6.38
CA GLN A 14 -0.45 0.19 6.62
C GLN A 14 -1.23 1.33 5.95
N VAL A 15 -2.20 0.96 5.12
CA VAL A 15 -3.10 1.86 4.43
C VAL A 15 -4.51 1.59 4.93
N ALA A 16 -5.20 2.64 5.40
CA ALA A 16 -6.59 2.54 5.81
C ALA A 16 -7.47 3.35 4.86
N THR A 17 -8.57 2.74 4.44
CA THR A 17 -9.66 3.34 3.68
C THR A 17 -10.90 3.43 4.57
N SER A 18 -12.00 3.98 4.03
CA SER A 18 -13.28 3.98 4.74
C SER A 18 -13.88 2.58 4.97
N LEU A 19 -13.41 1.56 4.24
CA LEU A 19 -13.96 0.19 4.29
C LEU A 19 -13.06 -0.75 5.09
N GLU A 20 -11.75 -0.65 4.89
CA GLU A 20 -10.80 -1.61 5.44
C GLU A 20 -9.40 -1.02 5.63
N THR A 21 -8.60 -1.75 6.39
CA THR A 21 -7.17 -1.48 6.60
C THR A 21 -6.35 -2.63 6.07
N THR A 22 -5.40 -2.33 5.19
CA THR A 22 -4.52 -3.30 4.54
C THR A 22 -3.06 -2.97 4.82
N THR A 23 -2.26 -4.00 5.04
CA THR A 23 -0.82 -3.88 5.25
C THR A 23 -0.06 -4.53 4.09
N GLY A 24 1.02 -3.90 3.65
CA GLY A 24 1.90 -4.47 2.65
C GLY A 24 3.10 -3.59 2.33
N THR A 25 3.97 -4.08 1.47
CA THR A 25 5.14 -3.33 1.01
C THR A 25 4.73 -2.37 -0.09
N LEU A 26 5.05 -1.08 0.06
CA LEU A 26 4.84 -0.11 -1.01
C LEU A 26 5.76 -0.43 -2.19
N ILE A 27 5.19 -0.64 -3.35
CA ILE A 27 5.95 -1.02 -4.56
C ILE A 27 5.82 0.01 -5.67
N SER A 28 4.71 0.74 -5.71
CA SER A 28 4.57 1.88 -6.61
C SER A 28 3.57 2.90 -6.06
N VAL A 29 3.79 4.15 -6.43
CA VAL A 29 2.86 5.25 -6.20
C VAL A 29 2.90 6.18 -7.41
N ASP A 30 1.72 6.53 -7.91
CA ASP A 30 1.53 7.54 -8.93
C ASP A 30 0.61 8.65 -8.42
N GLU A 31 0.19 9.55 -9.32
CA GLU A 31 -0.60 10.74 -8.96
C GLU A 31 -2.01 10.40 -8.47
N THR A 32 -2.49 9.19 -8.74
CA THR A 32 -3.88 8.78 -8.54
C THR A 32 -4.03 7.56 -7.65
N LYS A 33 -3.02 6.69 -7.59
CA LYS A 33 -3.08 5.42 -6.85
C LYS A 33 -1.75 5.05 -6.19
N LEU A 34 -1.87 4.18 -5.20
CA LEU A 34 -0.79 3.52 -4.48
C LEU A 34 -0.97 2.01 -4.61
N THR A 35 0.12 1.29 -4.84
CA THR A 35 0.11 -0.17 -4.94
C THR A 35 0.93 -0.77 -3.80
N LEU A 36 0.29 -1.64 -3.02
CA LEU A 36 0.95 -2.47 -2.02
C LEU A 36 1.10 -3.89 -2.54
N ARG A 37 2.25 -4.50 -2.28
CA ARG A 37 2.40 -5.95 -2.29
C ARG A 37 2.03 -6.45 -0.90
N THR A 38 0.86 -7.07 -0.78
CA THR A 38 0.40 -7.69 0.46
C THR A 38 1.06 -9.07 0.62
N SER A 39 1.34 -9.45 1.87
CA SER A 39 1.86 -10.79 2.15
C SER A 39 0.77 -11.81 1.82
N SER A 40 1.05 -12.73 0.90
CA SER A 40 0.26 -13.94 0.78
C SER A 40 0.42 -14.78 2.05
N ILE A 41 -0.61 -15.53 2.39
CA ILE A 41 -0.57 -16.55 3.44
C ILE A 41 0.69 -17.41 3.23
N SER A 42 1.45 -17.61 4.31
CA SER A 42 2.67 -18.42 4.31
C SER A 42 2.37 -19.80 3.70
N GLY A 43 2.93 -20.09 2.52
CA GLY A 43 2.69 -21.31 1.76
C GLY A 43 2.16 -21.12 0.32
N TYR A 44 1.79 -19.90 -0.08
CA TYR A 44 1.36 -19.58 -1.45
C TYR A 44 2.23 -18.48 -2.07
N GLU A 45 2.98 -18.82 -3.12
CA GLU A 45 4.02 -17.97 -3.77
C GLU A 45 3.47 -16.82 -4.63
N ASN A 46 2.24 -16.37 -4.41
CA ASN A 46 1.63 -15.27 -5.17
C ASN A 46 1.23 -14.14 -4.23
N GLY A 47 2.19 -13.27 -3.86
CA GLY A 47 1.89 -12.04 -3.14
C GLY A 47 0.83 -11.24 -3.90
N GLN A 48 -0.29 -10.92 -3.24
CA GLN A 48 -1.38 -10.21 -3.89
C GLN A 48 -1.07 -8.72 -3.94
N TYR A 49 -1.33 -8.12 -5.10
CA TYR A 49 -1.18 -6.68 -5.33
C TYR A 49 -2.50 -5.98 -4.97
N ALA A 50 -2.46 -5.11 -3.97
CA ALA A 50 -3.58 -4.28 -3.59
C ALA A 50 -3.37 -2.86 -4.12
N VAL A 51 -4.33 -2.35 -4.90
CA VAL A 51 -4.26 -1.03 -5.53
C VAL A 51 -5.32 -0.12 -4.89
N PHE A 52 -4.86 0.99 -4.33
CA PHE A 52 -5.72 1.96 -3.64
C PHE A 52 -5.70 3.31 -4.35
N PRO A 53 -6.85 3.85 -4.78
CA PRO A 53 -6.94 5.24 -5.21
C PRO A 53 -6.57 6.17 -4.06
N LEU A 54 -5.65 7.11 -4.26
CA LEU A 54 -5.19 8.03 -3.21
C LEU A 54 -6.34 8.83 -2.59
N LYS A 55 -7.38 9.13 -3.36
CA LYS A 55 -8.59 9.83 -2.89
C LYS A 55 -9.43 9.02 -1.89
N SER A 56 -9.27 7.69 -1.87
CA SER A 56 -10.00 6.79 -0.97
C SER A 56 -9.24 6.49 0.32
N ILE A 57 -7.97 6.89 0.41
CA ILE A 57 -7.11 6.62 1.56
C ILE A 57 -7.40 7.64 2.64
N SER A 58 -7.78 7.15 3.82
CA SER A 58 -8.01 7.96 5.01
C SER A 58 -6.70 8.30 5.71
N TYR A 59 -5.80 7.32 5.89
CA TYR A 59 -4.45 7.55 6.37
C TYR A 59 -3.46 6.47 5.91
N ILE A 60 -2.18 6.80 5.99
CA ILE A 60 -1.05 5.91 5.71
C ILE A 60 -0.12 5.94 6.93
N ARG A 61 0.30 4.77 7.41
CA ARG A 61 1.24 4.62 8.52
C ARG A 61 2.41 3.72 8.11
N ILE A 62 3.63 4.13 8.42
CA ILE A 62 4.84 3.31 8.28
C ILE A 62 4.93 2.39 9.51
N ILE A 63 5.29 1.12 9.30
CA ILE A 63 5.41 0.08 10.32
C ILE A 63 6.71 -0.69 10.19
#